data_AF-A0A946KSG3-F1
#
_entry.id   AF-A0A946KSG3-F1
#
_cell.length_a   1.000
_cell.length_b   1.000
_cell.length_c   1.000
_cell.angle_alpha   90.00
_cell.angle_beta   90.00
_cell.angle_gamma   90.00
#
_symmetry.space_group_name_H-M   'P 1'
#
loop_
_entity.id
_entity.type
_entity.pdbx_description
1 polymer ?
#
loop_
_entity_poly.entity_id
_entity_poly.type
_entity_poly.pdbx_seq_one_letter_code
_entity_poly.pdbx_strand_id
1 'polypeptide(L)'
;SGFSYYWWDNGSTGNSLLVVPLEDTWYLLSAKDSNDCVVKEDIWVFVDSCITGINDLSHINEIQLYPNPASEQLTIDFSAKATTLKVYNTLGELLSEKKILDGQYKVDIDVKDWKSAIYSVQLCYKDRVIAHKVFNVAR
;
A
#
# COMPACT_ATOMS: atom_id res chain seq x y z
N SER A 1 -17.62 -21.65 34.45
CA SER A 1 -17.40 -22.64 33.38
C SER A 1 -16.78 -21.93 32.21
N GLY A 2 -15.62 -22.38 31.73
CA GLY A 2 -14.93 -21.82 30.58
C GLY A 2 -14.54 -22.93 29.63
N PHE A 3 -14.04 -22.56 28.45
CA PHE A 3 -13.52 -23.54 27.50
C PHE A 3 -12.24 -24.19 28.04
N SER A 4 -12.05 -25.48 27.75
CA SER A 4 -10.92 -26.30 28.18
C SER A 4 -9.83 -26.41 27.13
N TYR A 5 -10.15 -26.18 25.85
CA TYR A 5 -9.21 -26.31 24.74
C TYR A 5 -9.56 -25.39 23.57
N TYR A 6 -8.53 -24.86 22.92
CA TYR A 6 -8.61 -23.88 21.83
C TYR A 6 -7.67 -24.29 20.69
N TRP A 7 -8.14 -24.19 19.44
CA TRP A 7 -7.34 -24.44 18.25
C TRP A 7 -7.74 -23.50 17.11
N TRP A 8 -6.76 -23.19 16.27
CA TRP A 8 -6.88 -22.27 15.13
C TRP A 8 -6.79 -23.06 13.83
N ASP A 9 -7.35 -22.50 12.75
CA ASP A 9 -7.27 -23.05 11.39
C ASP A 9 -5.84 -23.17 10.83
N ASN A 10 -4.92 -22.32 11.30
CA ASN A 10 -3.49 -22.40 10.97
C ASN A 10 -2.72 -23.47 11.76
N GLY A 11 -3.42 -24.30 12.55
CA GLY A 11 -2.83 -25.38 13.34
C GLY A 11 -2.28 -24.96 14.71
N SER A 12 -2.35 -23.67 15.07
CA SER A 12 -1.96 -23.19 16.40
C SER A 12 -2.97 -23.62 17.47
N THR A 13 -2.51 -23.69 18.72
CA THR A 13 -3.36 -23.98 19.88
C THR A 13 -3.20 -22.90 20.95
N GLY A 14 -4.21 -22.77 21.81
CA GLY A 14 -4.24 -21.75 22.86
C GLY A 14 -5.26 -20.65 22.60
N ASN A 15 -5.55 -19.87 23.65
CA ASN A 15 -6.59 -18.84 23.67
C ASN A 15 -6.15 -17.52 23.01
N SER A 16 -4.92 -17.44 22.51
CA SER A 16 -4.37 -16.29 21.79
C SER A 16 -3.54 -16.76 20.60
N LEU A 17 -3.57 -16.02 19.51
CA LEU A 17 -2.77 -16.27 18.32
C LEU A 17 -1.84 -15.07 18.05
N LEU A 18 -0.53 -15.35 17.94
CA LEU A 18 0.46 -14.37 17.53
C LEU A 18 0.84 -14.63 16.07
N VAL A 19 0.50 -13.70 15.18
CA VAL A 19 0.70 -13.81 13.73
C VAL A 19 1.16 -12.47 13.16
N VAL A 20 1.83 -12.53 12.00
CA VAL A 20 2.22 -11.37 11.21
C VAL A 20 1.80 -11.61 9.75
N PRO A 21 0.50 -11.53 9.43
CA PRO A 21 0.01 -11.74 8.07
C PRO A 21 0.48 -10.62 7.14
N LEU A 22 0.82 -10.97 5.89
CA LEU A 22 1.27 -10.01 4.86
C LEU A 22 0.11 -9.49 4.00
N GLU A 23 -1.04 -10.17 4.05
CA GLU A 23 -2.25 -9.82 3.31
C GLU A 23 -3.46 -9.98 4.24
N ASP A 24 -4.55 -9.29 3.90
CA ASP A 24 -5.85 -9.43 4.58
C ASP A 24 -6.24 -10.91 4.69
N THR A 25 -6.54 -11.36 5.91
CA THR A 25 -6.77 -12.78 6.15
C THR A 25 -7.80 -13.04 7.23
N TRP A 26 -8.54 -14.13 7.07
CA TRP A 26 -9.45 -14.66 8.07
C TRP A 26 -8.72 -15.69 8.93
N TYR A 27 -8.96 -15.65 10.24
CA TYR A 27 -8.59 -16.72 11.16
C TYR A 27 -9.85 -17.28 11.80
N LEU A 28 -9.97 -18.61 11.82
CA LEU A 28 -11.04 -19.32 12.51
C LEU A 28 -10.54 -19.86 13.84
N LEU A 29 -11.05 -19.30 14.94
CA LEU A 29 -10.86 -19.85 16.28
C LEU A 29 -11.93 -20.89 16.56
N SER A 30 -11.53 -22.05 17.08
CA SER A 30 -12.43 -23.07 17.63
C SER A 30 -12.10 -23.34 19.08
N ALA A 31 -13.12 -23.46 19.92
CA ALA A 31 -12.97 -23.75 21.34
C ALA A 31 -13.95 -24.85 21.78
N LYS A 32 -13.52 -25.70 22.73
CA LYS A 32 -14.39 -26.72 23.33
C LYS A 32 -14.36 -26.70 24.85
N ASP A 33 -15.46 -27.11 25.49
CA ASP A 33 -15.57 -27.24 26.94
C ASP A 33 -15.27 -28.67 27.43
N SER A 34 -15.47 -28.94 28.72
CA SER A 34 -15.27 -30.28 29.30
C SER A 34 -16.33 -31.32 28.90
N ASN A 35 -17.42 -30.88 28.25
CA ASN A 35 -18.50 -31.72 27.76
C ASN A 35 -18.40 -31.94 26.24
N ASP A 36 -17.27 -31.58 25.64
CA ASP A 36 -17.00 -31.61 24.19
C ASP A 36 -17.96 -30.76 23.34
N CYS A 37 -18.62 -29.75 23.92
CA CYS A 37 -19.36 -28.74 23.15
C CYS A 37 -18.38 -27.81 22.43
N VAL A 38 -18.52 -27.63 21.11
CA VAL A 38 -17.63 -26.82 20.27
C VAL A 38 -18.31 -25.53 19.81
N VAL A 39 -17.60 -24.40 19.94
CA VAL A 39 -17.97 -23.10 19.38
C VAL A 39 -16.85 -22.63 18.44
N LYS A 40 -17.23 -21.88 17.40
CA LYS A 40 -16.29 -21.32 16.41
C LYS A 40 -16.56 -19.82 16.21
N GLU A 41 -15.52 -19.06 15.97
CA GLU A 41 -15.57 -17.62 15.70
C GLU A 41 -14.59 -17.25 14.57
N ASP A 42 -15.05 -16.49 13.59
CA ASP A 42 -14.22 -15.90 12.54
C ASP A 42 -13.68 -14.53 12.94
N ILE A 43 -12.38 -14.33 12.72
CA ILE A 43 -11.66 -13.10 13.06
C ILE A 43 -11.05 -12.55 11.77
N TRP A 44 -11.50 -11.37 11.37
CA TRP A 44 -10.93 -10.65 10.24
C TRP A 44 -9.73 -9.82 10.68
N VAL A 45 -8.54 -10.16 10.15
CA VAL A 45 -7.33 -9.35 10.34
C VAL A 45 -7.10 -8.56 9.07
N PHE A 46 -7.40 -7.26 9.17
CA PHE A 46 -7.08 -6.30 8.13
C PHE A 46 -5.61 -5.90 8.23
N VAL A 47 -4.84 -6.15 7.17
CA VAL A 47 -3.43 -5.78 7.08
C VAL A 47 -3.34 -4.46 6.33
N ASP A 48 -3.12 -3.39 7.09
CA ASP A 48 -2.84 -2.09 6.49
C ASP A 48 -1.42 -2.10 5.92
N SER A 49 -1.29 -2.10 4.60
CA SER A 49 -0.01 -1.94 3.90
C SER A 49 0.60 -0.53 4.05
N CYS A 50 0.15 0.29 5.01
CA CYS A 50 0.69 1.61 5.28
C CYS A 50 2.10 1.53 5.90
N ILE A 51 3.12 1.58 5.04
CA ILE A 51 4.52 1.76 5.40
C ILE A 51 4.72 3.20 5.88
N THR A 52 4.79 3.39 7.19
CA THR A 52 5.35 4.60 7.81
C THR A 52 6.78 4.29 8.23
N GLY A 53 7.73 4.36 7.30
CA GLY A 53 9.11 4.08 7.65
C GLY A 53 10.09 4.24 6.50
N ILE A 54 11.00 5.20 6.65
CA ILE A 54 12.15 5.49 5.78
C ILE A 54 13.13 4.29 5.64
N ASN A 55 12.87 3.14 6.26
CA ASN A 55 13.81 2.02 6.34
C ASN A 55 13.48 0.78 5.49
N ASP A 56 12.44 0.80 4.63
CA ASP A 56 12.16 -0.34 3.76
C ASP A 56 12.55 -0.07 2.29
N LEU A 57 13.85 -0.19 2.03
CA LEU A 57 14.46 -0.11 0.70
C LEU A 57 14.11 -1.32 -0.21
N SER A 58 13.09 -2.10 0.14
CA SER A 58 12.63 -3.26 -0.63
C SER A 58 11.47 -2.95 -1.59
N HIS A 59 10.74 -1.83 -1.40
CA HIS A 59 9.62 -1.41 -2.26
C HIS A 59 9.89 -0.19 -3.16
N ILE A 60 11.12 0.33 -3.16
CA ILE A 60 11.59 1.40 -4.09
C ILE A 60 11.41 1.07 -5.58
N ASN A 61 11.07 -0.18 -5.91
CA ASN A 61 10.84 -0.66 -7.26
C ASN A 61 9.38 -0.55 -7.76
N GLU A 62 8.42 -0.20 -6.91
CA GLU A 62 7.01 -0.15 -7.32
C GLU A 62 6.63 1.08 -8.16
N ILE A 63 7.45 2.13 -8.14
CA ILE A 63 7.28 3.31 -8.98
C ILE A 63 8.65 3.78 -9.50
N GLN A 64 8.80 3.93 -10.81
CA GLN A 64 9.98 4.45 -11.50
C GLN A 64 9.63 5.76 -12.18
N LEU A 65 10.49 6.76 -12.01
CA LEU A 65 10.33 8.10 -12.56
C LEU A 65 11.49 8.35 -13.53
N TYR A 66 11.20 8.48 -14.82
CA TYR A 66 12.24 8.70 -15.83
C TYR A 66 11.76 9.57 -17.00
N PRO A 67 12.66 10.38 -17.59
CA PRO A 67 13.99 10.71 -17.07
C PRO A 67 13.88 11.55 -15.78
N ASN A 68 14.83 11.41 -14.87
CA ASN A 68 14.98 12.30 -13.72
C ASN A 68 16.46 12.72 -13.64
N PRO A 69 16.81 14.00 -13.96
CA PRO A 69 15.90 15.13 -14.19
C PRO A 69 15.07 15.04 -15.49
N ALA A 70 13.83 15.55 -15.45
CA ALA A 70 12.94 15.67 -16.60
C ALA A 70 13.00 17.09 -17.21
N SER A 71 12.94 17.19 -18.54
CA SER A 71 12.99 18.48 -19.25
C SER A 71 11.70 18.83 -19.99
N GLU A 72 11.06 17.85 -20.62
CA GLU A 72 9.80 18.02 -21.37
C GLU A 72 8.69 17.09 -20.88
N GLN A 73 9.03 15.83 -20.61
CA GLN A 73 8.09 14.82 -20.16
C GLN A 73 8.71 14.00 -19.03
N LEU A 74 7.88 13.60 -18.08
CA LEU A 74 8.19 12.60 -17.07
C LEU A 74 7.29 11.38 -17.29
N THR A 75 7.90 10.22 -17.47
CA THR A 75 7.21 8.92 -17.43
C THR A 75 7.22 8.39 -16.01
N ILE A 76 6.03 7.96 -15.57
CA ILE A 76 5.77 7.35 -14.27
C ILE A 76 5.31 5.93 -14.53
N ASP A 77 6.18 4.97 -14.25
CA ASP A 77 5.96 3.54 -14.44
C ASP A 77 5.78 2.88 -13.07
N PHE A 78 4.74 2.08 -12.87
CA PHE A 78 4.43 1.52 -11.57
C PHE A 78 3.80 0.13 -11.65
N SER A 79 4.17 -0.76 -10.74
CA SER A 79 3.63 -2.13 -10.68
C SER A 79 2.50 -2.31 -9.67
N ALA A 80 2.38 -1.40 -8.70
CA ALA A 80 1.35 -1.46 -7.66
C ALA A 80 -0.03 -1.07 -8.22
N LYS A 81 -1.08 -1.71 -7.69
CA LYS A 81 -2.46 -1.35 -8.06
C LYS A 81 -2.79 0.05 -7.54
N ALA A 82 -3.14 0.96 -8.46
CA ALA A 82 -3.43 2.36 -8.14
C ALA A 82 -4.78 2.80 -8.71
N THR A 83 -5.40 3.79 -8.09
CA THR A 83 -6.61 4.46 -8.58
C THR A 83 -6.36 5.91 -8.98
N THR A 84 -5.34 6.55 -8.41
CA THR A 84 -5.07 7.97 -8.64
C THR A 84 -3.58 8.27 -8.56
N LEU A 85 -3.11 9.17 -9.42
CA LEU A 85 -1.78 9.74 -9.39
C LEU A 85 -1.91 11.25 -9.20
N LYS A 86 -1.14 11.81 -8.27
CA LYS A 86 -1.13 13.22 -7.91
C LYS A 86 0.27 13.77 -7.99
N VAL A 87 0.42 15.00 -8.50
CA VAL A 87 1.72 15.68 -8.61
C VAL A 87 1.65 17.03 -7.91
N TYR A 88 2.65 17.33 -7.11
CA TYR A 88 2.71 18.54 -6.28
C TYR A 88 4.00 19.32 -6.49
N ASN A 89 3.96 20.62 -6.25
CA ASN A 89 5.15 21.45 -6.15
C ASN A 89 5.80 21.37 -4.75
N THR A 90 6.90 22.09 -4.55
CA THR A 90 7.63 22.15 -3.26
C THR A 90 6.82 22.74 -2.10
N LEU A 91 5.77 23.52 -2.39
CA LEU A 91 4.86 24.09 -1.41
C LEU A 91 3.71 23.14 -1.04
N GLY A 92 3.63 21.97 -1.70
CA GLY A 92 2.54 21.01 -1.53
C GLY A 92 1.28 21.35 -2.31
N GLU A 93 1.33 22.31 -3.24
CA GLU A 93 0.19 22.64 -4.10
C GLU A 93 0.01 21.56 -5.19
N LEU A 94 -1.22 21.09 -5.37
CA LEU A 94 -1.57 20.08 -6.38
C LEU A 94 -1.52 20.69 -7.79
N LEU A 95 -0.63 20.19 -8.63
CA LEU A 95 -0.46 20.62 -10.01
C LEU A 95 -1.17 19.72 -11.02
N SER A 96 -1.23 18.41 -10.75
CA SER A 96 -1.86 17.45 -11.64
C SER A 96 -2.48 16.30 -10.86
N GLU A 97 -3.67 15.88 -11.29
CA GLU A 97 -4.34 14.69 -10.78
C GLU A 97 -4.84 13.84 -11.96
N LYS A 98 -4.49 12.56 -11.97
CA LYS A 98 -4.90 11.60 -13.00
C LYS A 98 -5.53 10.38 -12.35
N LYS A 99 -6.71 9.98 -12.84
CA LYS A 99 -7.31 8.68 -12.50
C LYS A 99 -6.57 7.58 -13.24
N ILE A 100 -6.27 6.49 -12.54
CA ILE A 100 -5.63 5.30 -13.10
C ILE A 100 -6.72 4.27 -13.41
N LEU A 101 -6.73 3.79 -14.65
CA LEU A 101 -7.65 2.75 -15.10
C LEU A 101 -7.15 1.36 -14.68
N ASP A 102 -8.06 0.40 -14.57
CA ASP A 102 -7.67 -0.99 -14.29
C ASP A 102 -6.75 -1.52 -15.40
N GLY A 103 -5.63 -2.13 -15.01
CA GLY A 103 -4.57 -2.57 -15.93
C GLY A 103 -3.63 -1.47 -16.44
N GLN A 104 -3.78 -0.20 -16.02
CA GLN A 104 -2.84 0.86 -16.33
C GLN A 104 -1.68 0.89 -15.32
N TYR A 105 -0.46 0.76 -15.83
CA TYR A 105 0.80 0.76 -15.05
C TYR A 105 1.79 1.85 -15.49
N LYS A 106 1.37 2.72 -16.41
CA LYS A 106 2.22 3.80 -16.94
C LYS A 106 1.42 5.06 -17.21
N VAL A 107 2.00 6.20 -16.84
CA VAL A 107 1.44 7.54 -17.03
C VAL A 107 2.55 8.50 -17.43
N ASP A 108 2.32 9.26 -18.50
CA ASP A 108 3.18 10.37 -18.87
C ASP A 108 2.62 11.71 -18.38
N ILE A 109 3.50 12.56 -17.87
CA ILE A 109 3.23 13.92 -17.43
C ILE A 109 4.05 14.88 -18.27
N ASP A 110 3.38 15.85 -18.90
CA ASP A 110 4.04 16.96 -19.57
C ASP A 110 4.52 17.97 -18.51
N VAL A 111 5.84 18.21 -18.50
CA VAL A 111 6.53 19.14 -17.60
C VAL A 111 7.19 20.28 -18.38
N LYS A 112 6.91 20.40 -19.68
CA LYS A 112 7.54 21.38 -20.59
C LYS A 112 7.31 22.83 -20.19
N ASP A 113 6.26 23.12 -19.43
CA ASP A 113 5.95 24.47 -18.94
C ASP A 113 6.26 24.65 -17.44
N TRP A 114 6.84 23.63 -16.79
CA TRP A 114 7.13 23.65 -15.36
C TRP A 114 8.51 24.29 -15.10
N LYS A 115 8.63 25.01 -13.99
CA LYS A 115 9.89 25.66 -13.59
C LYS A 115 10.94 24.61 -13.22
N SER A 116 12.22 24.93 -13.41
CA SER A 116 13.30 24.08 -12.90
C SER A 116 13.28 24.07 -11.37
N ALA A 117 12.82 22.97 -10.79
CA ALA A 117 12.60 22.80 -9.36
C ALA A 117 12.43 21.30 -9.02
N ILE A 118 12.27 21.03 -7.72
CA ILE A 118 11.91 19.72 -7.20
C ILE A 118 10.38 19.62 -7.16
N TYR A 119 9.84 18.47 -7.53
CA TYR A 119 8.43 18.13 -7.49
C TYR A 119 8.24 16.78 -6.81
N SER A 120 7.01 16.48 -6.38
CA SER A 120 6.67 15.18 -5.83
C SER A 120 5.47 14.54 -6.53
N VAL A 121 5.51 13.21 -6.64
CA VAL A 121 4.46 12.36 -7.18
C VAL A 121 3.96 11.46 -6.05
N GLN A 122 2.64 11.41 -5.87
CA GLN A 122 1.96 10.44 -5.03
C GLN A 122 1.14 9.49 -5.89
N LEU A 123 1.33 8.19 -5.66
CA LEU A 123 0.47 7.13 -6.19
C LEU A 123 -0.47 6.69 -5.08
N CYS A 124 -1.76 6.66 -5.36
CA CYS A 124 -2.81 6.35 -4.38
C CYS A 124 -3.66 5.17 -4.84
N TYR A 125 -4.06 4.34 -3.88
CA TYR A 125 -5.12 3.35 -4.04
C TYR A 125 -6.28 3.72 -3.12
N LYS A 126 -7.43 4.08 -3.71
CA LYS A 126 -8.53 4.79 -3.02
C LYS A 126 -7.98 6.05 -2.33
N ASP A 127 -8.25 6.22 -1.04
CA ASP A 127 -7.83 7.38 -0.26
C ASP A 127 -6.44 7.23 0.39
N ARG A 128 -5.74 6.11 0.17
CA ARG A 128 -4.42 5.85 0.76
C ARG A 128 -3.30 6.13 -0.24
N VAL A 129 -2.26 6.84 0.23
CA VAL A 129 -1.00 7.00 -0.51
C VAL A 129 -0.20 5.72 -0.34
N ILE A 130 0.12 5.07 -1.46
CA ILE A 130 0.89 3.81 -1.49
C ILE A 130 2.34 4.04 -1.90
N ALA A 131 2.63 5.10 -2.67
CA ALA A 131 3.99 5.51 -2.97
C ALA A 131 4.12 7.03 -3.06
N HIS A 132 5.26 7.55 -2.65
CA HIS A 132 5.60 8.96 -2.73
C HIS A 132 7.07 9.09 -3.19
N LYS A 133 7.30 9.72 -4.34
CA LYS A 133 8.65 9.97 -4.87
C LYS A 133 8.81 11.42 -5.29
N VAL A 134 10.05 11.89 -5.25
CA VAL A 134 10.44 13.21 -5.74
C VAL A 134 11.18 13.09 -7.07
N PHE A 135 11.03 14.10 -7.92
CA PHE A 135 11.78 14.23 -9.16
C PHE A 135 12.18 15.68 -9.41
N ASN A 136 13.23 15.87 -10.20
CA ASN A 136 13.73 17.17 -10.60
C ASN A 136 13.22 17.49 -12.00
N VAL A 137 12.76 18.72 -12.19
CA VAL A 137 12.64 19.32 -13.53
C VAL A 137 13.87 20.19 -13.76
N ALA A 138 14.55 19.99 -14.88
CA ALA A 138 15.74 20.76 -15.27
C ALA A 138 15.72 21.03 -16.78
N ARG A 139 16.14 22.24 -17.17
CA ARG A 139 16.27 22.69 -18.56
C ARG A 139 17.65 23.28 -18.79
#